data_AF-A0A957ZL67-F1
#
_entry.id   AF-A0A957ZL67-F1
#
_cell.length_a   1.000
_cell.length_b   1.000
_cell.length_c   1.000
_cell.angle_alpha   90.00
_cell.angle_beta   90.00
_cell.angle_gamma   90.00
#
_symmetry.space_group_name_H-M   'P 1'
#
loop_
_entity.id
_entity.type
_entity.pdbx_description
1 polymer ?
#
loop_
_entity_poly.entity_id
_entity_poly.type
_entity_poly.pdbx_seq_one_letter_code
_entity_poly.pdbx_strand_id
1 'polypeptide(L)' 'LFTEHPHVYYTSFGSPYLLYELPALPNLLCAYGDAQVSQRAAVRVWLGELPAQGVLPVTLPRITVRPFDPS' A
#
# COMPACT_ATOMS: atom_id res chain seq x y z
N LEU A 1 11.13 -10.14 6.48
CA LEU A 1 10.09 -9.70 5.51
C LEU A 1 10.47 -10.25 4.14
N PHE A 2 9.53 -10.70 3.33
CA PHE A 2 9.77 -11.17 1.96
C PHE A 2 9.94 -9.98 0.99
N THR A 3 10.98 -9.18 1.21
CA THR A 3 11.25 -7.96 0.44
C THR A 3 11.77 -8.22 -0.98
N GLU A 4 12.28 -9.43 -1.24
CA GLU A 4 12.83 -9.81 -2.55
C GLU A 4 11.87 -10.68 -3.38
N HIS A 5 10.72 -11.08 -2.82
CA HIS A 5 9.80 -11.96 -3.52
C HIS A 5 8.86 -11.14 -4.44
N PRO A 6 8.85 -11.40 -5.76
CA PRO A 6 8.12 -10.54 -6.72
C PRO A 6 6.60 -10.59 -6.56
N HIS A 7 6.07 -11.62 -5.90
CA HIS A 7 4.62 -11.81 -5.67
C HIS A 7 4.19 -11.63 -4.21
N VAL A 8 4.98 -10.94 -3.40
CA VAL A 8 4.55 -10.55 -2.05
C VAL A 8 4.17 -9.08 -2.06
N TYR A 9 2.97 -8.82 -1.55
CA TYR A 9 2.49 -7.46 -1.41
C TYR A 9 2.00 -7.14 -0.01
N TYR A 10 2.26 -5.89 0.42
CA TYR A 10 1.99 -5.43 1.77
C TYR A 10 0.79 -4.50 1.82
N THR A 11 -0.05 -4.64 2.84
CA THR A 11 -1.18 -3.74 3.11
C THR A 11 -1.04 -3.13 4.51
N SER A 12 -1.26 -1.83 4.64
CA SER A 12 -1.44 -1.14 5.92
C SER A 12 -2.89 -0.68 6.06
N PHE A 13 -3.56 -1.15 7.10
CA PHE A 13 -4.90 -0.66 7.50
C PHE A 13 -4.84 0.53 8.47
N GLY A 14 -3.66 1.11 8.66
CA GLY A 14 -3.47 2.25 9.55
C GLY A 14 -2.60 3.30 8.89
N SER A 15 -1.33 3.34 9.28
CA SER A 15 -0.44 4.43 8.96
C SER A 15 0.43 4.17 7.72
N PRO A 16 0.67 5.18 6.86
CA PRO A 16 1.66 5.13 5.79
C PRO A 16 3.09 5.27 6.33
N TYR A 17 3.26 5.71 7.59
CA TYR A 17 4.56 5.92 8.21
C TYR A 17 5.31 4.62 8.53
N LEU A 18 4.69 3.45 8.32
CA LEU A 18 5.40 2.17 8.31
C LEU A 18 6.59 2.17 7.35
N LEU A 19 6.55 2.98 6.29
CA LEU A 19 7.68 3.12 5.37
C LEU A 19 8.93 3.74 6.04
N TYR A 20 8.80 4.50 7.14
CA TYR A 20 9.97 4.98 7.89
C TYR A 20 10.64 3.89 8.71
N GLU A 21 9.86 2.97 9.25
CA GLU A 21 10.35 1.85 10.04
C GLU A 21 10.85 0.71 9.12
N LEU A 22 10.21 0.57 7.96
CA LEU A 22 10.47 -0.48 6.98
C LEU A 22 10.77 0.13 5.58
N PRO A 23 11.86 0.92 5.43
CA PRO A 23 12.16 1.63 4.18
C PRO A 23 12.53 0.69 3.03
N ALA A 24 12.85 -0.57 3.31
CA ALA A 24 13.16 -1.59 2.32
C ALA A 24 11.90 -2.31 1.77
N LEU A 25 10.69 -1.91 2.16
CA LEU A 25 9.47 -2.50 1.61
C LEU A 25 9.36 -2.20 0.11
N PRO A 26 9.24 -3.23 -0.74
CA PRO A 26 9.20 -3.05 -2.20
C PRO A 26 7.88 -2.44 -2.68
N ASN A 27 6.81 -2.60 -1.90
CA ASN A 27 5.48 -2.09 -2.20
C ASN A 27 4.69 -1.92 -0.88
N LEU A 28 3.65 -1.07 -0.90
CA LEU A 28 2.72 -0.92 0.21
C LEU A 28 1.39 -0.32 -0.28
N LEU A 29 0.28 -1.02 -0.04
CA LEU A 29 -1.07 -0.50 -0.19
C LEU A 29 -1.56 0.09 1.13
N CYS A 30 -1.87 1.38 1.16
CA CYS A 30 -2.43 2.04 2.35
C CYS A 30 -3.96 2.13 2.25
N ALA A 31 -4.66 1.46 3.16
CA ALA A 31 -6.13 1.42 3.25
C ALA A 31 -6.71 2.33 4.35
N TYR A 32 -5.86 2.89 5.23
CA TYR A 32 -6.19 3.93 6.22
C TYR A 32 -7.36 3.65 7.19
N GLY A 33 -7.85 2.41 7.27
CA GLY A 33 -8.86 2.05 8.24
C GLY A 33 -9.00 0.55 8.40
N ASP A 34 -9.30 0.12 9.62
CA ASP A 34 -9.56 -1.27 10.01
C ASP A 34 -11.02 -1.68 9.77
N ALA A 35 -11.89 -0.74 9.37
CA ALA A 35 -13.27 -1.00 9.03
C ALA A 35 -13.40 -2.05 7.92
N GLN A 36 -14.46 -2.87 8.00
CA GLN A 36 -14.72 -3.96 7.06
C GLN A 36 -14.80 -3.48 5.59
N VAL A 37 -15.27 -2.25 5.38
CA VAL A 37 -15.33 -1.62 4.05
C VAL A 37 -13.93 -1.40 3.47
N SER A 38 -12.97 -0.94 4.27
CA SER A 38 -11.58 -0.72 3.85
C SER A 38 -10.88 -2.03 3.54
N GLN A 39 -11.12 -3.07 4.35
CA GLN A 39 -10.60 -4.42 4.10
C GLN A 39 -11.13 -5.00 2.78
N ARG A 40 -12.45 -4.91 2.54
CA ARG A 40 -13.04 -5.35 1.26
C ARG A 40 -12.48 -4.57 0.08
N ALA A 41 -12.33 -3.25 0.19
CA ALA A 41 -11.75 -2.44 -0.88
C ALA A 41 -10.30 -2.85 -1.20
N ALA A 42 -9.48 -3.08 -0.16
CA ALA A 42 -8.11 -3.57 -0.34
C ALA A 42 -8.07 -4.92 -1.07
N VAL A 43 -8.93 -5.88 -0.69
CA VAL A 43 -9.02 -7.18 -1.39
C VAL A 43 -9.41 -7.01 -2.86
N ARG A 44 -10.38 -6.14 -3.16
CA ARG A 44 -10.78 -5.87 -4.55
C ARG A 44 -9.66 -5.25 -5.38
N VAL A 45 -8.81 -4.41 -4.78
CA VAL A 45 -7.59 -3.90 -5.42
C VAL A 45 -6.61 -5.04 -5.68
N TRP A 46 -6.37 -5.92 -4.70
CA TRP A 46 -5.48 -7.08 -4.87
C TRP A 46 -5.92 -8.03 -6.00
N LEU A 47 -7.23 -8.20 -6.17
CA LEU A 47 -7.81 -9.05 -7.21
C LEU A 47 -7.97 -8.34 -8.57
N GLY A 48 -7.59 -7.07 -8.68
CA GLY A 48 -7.74 -6.28 -9.91
C GLY A 48 -9.19 -5.88 -10.23
N GLU A 49 -10.12 -6.07 -9.30
CA GLU A 49 -11.54 -5.71 -9.44
C GLU A 49 -11.81 -4.22 -9.22
N LEU A 50 -10.85 -3.52 -8.60
CA LEU A 50 -10.90 -2.10 -8.32
C LEU A 50 -9.52 -1.47 -8.57
N PRO A 51 -9.41 -0.36 -9.32
CA PRO A 51 -8.14 0.35 -9.45
C PRO A 51 -7.75 1.04 -8.13
N ALA A 52 -6.44 1.06 -7.83
CA ALA A 52 -5.89 1.80 -6.69
C ALA A 52 -5.83 3.31 -7.00
N GLN A 53 -6.94 4.02 -6.78
CA GLN A 53 -7.07 5.46 -7.09
C GLN A 53 -6.61 6.39 -5.96
N GLY A 54 -6.21 5.84 -4.82
CA GLY A 54 -5.80 6.63 -3.65
C GLY A 54 -4.49 7.38 -3.90
N VAL A 55 -4.46 8.65 -3.50
CA VAL A 55 -3.24 9.45 -3.44
C VAL A 55 -2.84 9.58 -1.97
N LEU A 56 -1.54 9.50 -1.69
CA LEU A 56 -1.02 9.65 -0.33
C LEU A 56 -1.38 11.06 0.19
N PRO A 57 -2.15 11.19 1.29
CA PRO A 57 -2.59 12.49 1.81
C PRO A 57 -1.49 13.22 2.59
N VAL A 58 -0.30 12.61 2.70
CA VAL A 58 0.85 13.11 3.44
C VAL A 58 2.08 13.10 2.56
N THR A 59 3.02 14.00 2.83
CA THR A 59 4.34 13.98 2.19
C THR A 59 5.32 13.19 3.06
N LEU A 60 6.04 12.24 2.47
CA LEU A 60 7.10 11.48 3.14
C LEU A 60 8.48 12.01 2.69
N PRO A 61 9.07 13.02 3.35
CA PRO A 61 10.27 13.72 2.87
C PRO A 61 11.51 12.82 2.64
N ARG A 62 11.58 11.65 3.27
CA ARG A 62 12.72 10.73 3.14
C ARG A 62 12.44 9.54 2.22
N ILE A 63 11.25 9.47 1.62
CA ILE A 63 10.79 8.30 0.88
C ILE A 63 10.12 8.74 -0.42
N THR A 64 10.63 8.22 -1.54
CA THR A 64 10.00 8.43 -2.84
C THR A 64 9.00 7.31 -3.10
N VAL A 65 7.72 7.66 -3.10
CA VAL A 65 6.63 6.74 -3.46
C VAL A 65 6.27 6.94 -4.92
N ARG A 66 6.16 5.84 -5.66
CA ARG A 66 5.59 5.83 -7.01
C ARG A 66 4.19 5.23 -6.94
N PRO A 67 3.18 5.85 -7.56
CA PRO A 67 1.87 5.22 -7.70
C PRO A 67 1.98 3.86 -8.37
N PHE A 68 1.11 2.93 -8.00
CA PHE A 68 1.02 1.63 -8.66
C PHE A 68 0.53 1.84 -10.10
N ASP A 69 1.32 1.41 -11.08
CA ASP A 69 0.96 1.41 -12.49
C ASP A 69 0.47 0.00 -12.88
N PRO A 70 -0.81 -0.16 -13.24
CA PRO A 70 -1.36 -1.46 -13.64
C PRO A 70 -1.02 -1.86 -15.09
N SER A 71 -0.22 -1.06 -15.83
CA SER A 71 0.13 -1.28 -17.25
C SER A 71 0.95 -2.54 -17.51
#